data_AF-A0A6F9XJH7-F1
#
_entry.id   AF-A0A6F9XJH7-F1
#
_cell.length_a   1.000
_cell.length_b   1.000
_cell.length_c   1.000
_cell.angle_alpha   90.00
_cell.angle_beta   90.00
_cell.angle_gamma   90.00
#
_symmetry.space_group_name_H-M   'P 1'
#
loop_
_entity.id
_entity.type
_entity.pdbx_description
1 polymer ?
#
loop_
_entity_poly.entity_id
_entity_poly.type
_entity_poly.pdbx_seq_one_letter_code
_entity_poly.pdbx_strand_id
1 'polypeptide(L)' 'MSLDKAIKHGKERRKPYRKAKLVDHSCRNHGSCPWCKGNRLHKSQVLEYVAKDKIVESRNWYGRR' A
#
# COMPACT_ATOMS: atom_id res chain seq x y z
N MET A 1 -1.91 4.09 -38.03
CA MET A 1 -1.64 2.69 -37.68
C MET A 1 -2.34 2.38 -36.37
N SER A 2 -3.35 1.50 -36.37
CA SER A 2 -4.06 1.13 -35.13
C SER A 2 -3.17 0.23 -34.24
N LEU A 3 -3.26 0.43 -32.93
CA LEU A 3 -2.48 -0.29 -31.91
C LEU A 3 -2.74 -1.81 -31.98
N ASP A 4 -3.96 -2.23 -32.30
CA ASP A 4 -4.34 -3.64 -32.44
C ASP A 4 -3.59 -4.35 -33.57
N LYS A 5 -3.34 -3.65 -34.69
CA LYS A 5 -2.56 -4.21 -35.81
C LYS A 5 -1.10 -4.41 -35.39
N ALA A 6 -0.53 -3.49 -34.61
CA ALA A 6 0.84 -3.63 -34.11
C ALA A 6 0.99 -4.78 -33.12
N ILE A 7 -0.02 -5.00 -32.25
CA ILE A 7 -0.09 -6.15 -31.35
C ILE A 7 -0.19 -7.46 -32.15
N LYS A 8 -1.14 -7.54 -33.09
CA LYS A 8 -1.38 -8.75 -33.91
C LYS A 8 -0.13 -9.22 -34.66
N HIS A 9 0.70 -8.27 -35.11
CA HIS A 9 1.91 -8.56 -35.87
C HIS A 9 3.20 -8.54 -35.02
N GLY A 10 3.10 -8.52 -33.68
CA GLY A 10 4.25 -8.57 -32.77
C GLY A 10 5.19 -7.36 -32.85
N LYS A 11 4.73 -6.24 -33.43
CA LYS A 11 5.50 -5.00 -33.58
C LYS A 11 5.37 -4.09 -32.36
N GLU A 12 4.38 -4.33 -31.50
CA GLU A 12 4.20 -3.60 -30.26
C GLU A 12 5.17 -4.08 -29.16
N ARG A 13 6.07 -3.19 -28.74
CA ARG A 13 7.09 -3.47 -27.72
C ARG A 13 6.77 -2.83 -26.36
N ARG A 14 5.74 -1.99 -26.27
CA ARG A 14 5.36 -1.36 -24.98
C ARG A 14 4.81 -2.41 -24.03
N LYS A 15 5.18 -2.30 -22.76
CA LYS A 15 4.61 -3.14 -21.71
C LYS A 15 3.15 -2.72 -21.48
N PRO A 16 2.18 -3.65 -21.51
CA PRO A 16 0.79 -3.33 -21.24
C PRO A 16 0.64 -2.80 -19.81
N TYR A 17 -0.23 -1.80 -19.63
CA TYR A 17 -0.53 -1.18 -18.33
C TYR A 17 -1.34 -2.14 -17.44
N ARG A 18 -0.67 -3.12 -16.83
CA ARG A 18 -1.31 -4.14 -15.98
C ARG A 18 -1.21 -3.87 -14.48
N LYS A 19 -0.37 -2.92 -14.06
CA LYS A 19 -0.15 -2.62 -12.63
C LYS A 19 -1.03 -1.44 -12.20
N ALA A 20 -1.70 -1.58 -11.05
CA ALA A 20 -2.57 -0.55 -10.49
C ALA A 20 -1.89 0.84 -10.41
N LYS A 21 -0.61 0.90 -10.02
CA LYS A 21 0.17 2.17 -9.97
C LYS A 21 0.32 2.88 -11.32
N LEU A 22 0.27 2.12 -12.41
CA LEU A 22 0.43 2.64 -13.77
C LEU A 22 -0.91 3.06 -14.38
N VAL A 23 -2.00 2.44 -13.92
CA VAL A 23 -3.36 2.71 -14.42
C VAL A 23 -4.02 3.84 -13.64
N ASP A 24 -3.88 3.83 -12.31
CA ASP A 24 -4.51 4.81 -11.42
C ASP A 24 -3.46 5.66 -10.69
N HIS A 25 -3.62 6.97 -10.80
CA HIS A 25 -2.83 7.98 -10.09
C HIS A 25 -2.96 7.86 -8.57
N SER A 26 -4.12 7.43 -8.05
CA SER A 26 -4.36 7.26 -6.60
C SER A 26 -3.51 6.14 -5.99
N CYS A 27 -3.14 5.14 -6.79
CA CYS A 27 -2.34 3.99 -6.37
C CYS A 27 -0.82 4.27 -6.38
N ARG A 28 -0.38 5.44 -6.84
CA ARG A 28 1.05 5.81 -6.90
C ARG A 28 1.64 5.96 -5.49
N ASN A 29 2.97 6.12 -5.43
CA ASN A 29 3.64 6.41 -4.17
C ASN A 29 3.04 7.71 -3.59
N HIS A 30 2.70 7.70 -2.30
CA HIS A 30 1.97 8.78 -1.61
C HIS A 30 0.57 9.09 -2.14
N GLY A 31 0.01 8.27 -3.03
CA GLY A 31 -1.36 8.45 -3.51
C GLY A 31 -2.42 8.15 -2.44
N SER A 32 -3.65 8.55 -2.76
CA SER A 32 -4.83 8.54 -1.89
C SER A 32 -5.54 7.19 -1.77
N CYS A 33 -5.14 6.17 -2.55
CA CYS A 33 -5.77 4.84 -2.50
C CYS A 33 -5.76 4.27 -1.06
N PRO A 34 -6.94 4.01 -0.45
CA PRO A 34 -7.04 3.55 0.94
C PRO A 34 -6.29 2.24 1.19
N TRP A 35 -6.39 1.28 0.26
CA TRP A 35 -5.69 0.00 0.36
C TRP A 35 -4.17 0.17 0.36
N CYS A 36 -3.64 0.94 -0.61
CA CYS A 36 -2.21 1.23 -0.67
C CYS A 36 -1.73 2.02 0.54
N LYS A 37 -2.54 2.96 1.05
CA LYS A 37 -2.24 3.74 2.25
C LYS A 37 -2.15 2.83 3.48
N GLY A 38 -3.11 1.91 3.66
CA GLY A 38 -3.10 0.93 4.74
C GLY A 38 -1.83 0.08 4.73
N ASN A 39 -1.45 -0.46 3.57
CA ASN A 39 -0.22 -1.25 3.44
C ASN A 39 1.05 -0.47 3.78
N ARG A 40 1.11 0.83 3.44
CA ARG A 40 2.24 1.70 3.82
C ARG A 40 2.30 1.95 5.32
N LEU A 41 1.15 2.09 5.98
CA LEU A 41 1.05 2.47 7.40
C LEU A 41 1.05 1.26 8.35
N HIS A 42 0.84 0.04 7.85
CA HIS A 42 0.66 -1.16 8.66
C HIS A 42 1.74 -1.32 9.74
N LYS A 43 3.03 -1.20 9.38
CA LYS A 43 4.12 -1.33 10.34
C LYS A 43 4.07 -0.27 11.43
N SER A 44 3.75 0.98 11.09
CA SER A 44 3.61 2.07 12.07
C SER A 44 2.45 1.78 13.03
N GLN A 45 1.31 1.36 12.49
CA GLN A 45 0.13 1.04 13.29
C GLN A 45 0.41 -0.11 14.26
N VAL A 46 1.06 -1.18 13.81
CA VAL A 46 1.45 -2.31 14.67
C VAL A 46 2.34 -1.84 15.82
N LEU A 47 3.33 -0.99 15.54
CA LEU A 47 4.22 -0.45 16.57
C LEU A 47 3.46 0.44 17.58
N GLU A 48 2.51 1.26 17.12
CA GLU A 48 1.67 2.07 18.00
C GLU A 48 0.79 1.22 18.91
N TYR A 49 0.20 0.14 18.40
CA TYR A 49 -0.58 -0.79 19.22
C TYR A 49 0.28 -1.45 20.30
N VAL A 50 1.44 -1.99 19.91
CA VAL A 50 2.37 -2.62 20.87
C VAL A 50 2.85 -1.62 21.93
N ALA A 51 3.10 -0.36 21.55
CA ALA A 51 3.48 0.67 22.51
C ALA A 51 2.36 0.96 23.51
N LYS A 52 1.10 1.05 23.04
CA LYS A 52 -0.08 1.25 23.89
C LYS A 52 -0.27 0.09 24.86
N ASP A 53 -0.12 -1.15 24.40
CA ASP A 53 -0.26 -2.34 25.23
C ASP A 53 0.77 -2.33 26.38
N LYS A 54 2.04 -2.01 26.08
CA LYS A 54 3.09 -1.89 27.10
C LYS A 54 2.81 -0.80 28.14
N ILE A 55 2.23 0.32 27.72
CA ILE A 55 1.84 1.41 28.64
C ILE A 55 0.74 0.92 29.59
N VAL A 56 -0.25 0.20 29.06
CA VAL A 56 -1.35 -0.36 29.85
C VAL A 56 -0.84 -1.43 30.82
N GLU A 57 0.00 -2.35 30.36
CA GLU A 57 0.64 -3.36 31.21
C GLU A 57 1.42 -2.73 32.36
N SER A 58 2.25 -1.74 32.05
CA SER A 58 3.00 -0.97 33.04
C SER A 58 2.05 -0.33 34.06
N ARG A 59 1.05 0.43 33.62
CA ARG A 59 0.06 1.08 34.50
C ARG A 59 -0.65 0.07 35.41
N ASN A 60 -1.03 -1.08 34.88
CA ASN A 60 -1.72 -2.13 35.63
C ASN A 60 -0.82 -2.79 36.68
N TRP A 61 0.49 -2.87 36.42
CA TRP A 61 1.46 -3.39 37.38
C TRP A 61 1.63 -2.44 38.57
N TYR A 62 1.79 -1.13 38.31
CA TYR A 62 1.95 -0.13 39.36
C TYR A 62 0.65 0.18 40.13
N GLY A 63 -0.52 0.07 39.48
CA GLY A 63 -1.83 0.33 40.11
C GLY A 63 -2.38 -0.83 40.95
N ARG A 64 -1.68 -1.96 41.02
CA ARG A 64 -2.05 -3.14 41.83
C ARG A 64 -1.37 -3.17 43.21
N ARG A 65 -0.66 -2.11 43.58
CA ARG A 65 0.00 -1.94 44.89
C ARG A 65 -0.86 -1.13 45.85
#